data_AF-A0A520RYP0-F1
#
_entry.id   AF-A0A520RYP0-F1
#
_cell.length_a   1.000
_cell.length_b   1.000
_cell.length_c   1.000
_cell.angle_alpha   90.00
_cell.angle_beta   90.00
_cell.angle_gamma   90.00
#
_symmetry.space_group_name_H-M   'P 1'
#
loop_
_entity.id
_entity.type
_entity.pdbx_description
1 polymer ?
#
loop_
_entity_poly.entity_id
_entity_poly.type
_entity_poly.pdbx_seq_one_letter_code
_entity_poly.pdbx_strand_id
1 'polypeptide(L)'
;MPYIDFSLTTDQEITKESLRETVPRSLLSPDLKLGKDHRTWNKKQLRALKVVLCNIIRYGENRSCTFLYSRKKESIPKSINPFSIGYRSLFFVIDSLIQARVLSGKKAKPRTKGDNPALLSEFTVTPQVLQLAHSLGLSRKSIKSQSKQHVRLRELITKRVMD
;
A
#
# COMPACT_ATOMS: atom_id res chain seq x y z
N MET A 1 6.83 -11.73 5.51
CA MET A 1 5.83 -10.64 5.41
C MET A 1 6.54 -9.36 4.99
N PRO A 2 6.27 -8.82 3.80
CA PRO A 2 6.87 -7.56 3.34
C PRO A 2 6.31 -6.34 4.09
N TYR A 3 7.15 -5.33 4.25
CA TYR A 3 6.71 -3.96 4.55
C TYR A 3 6.37 -3.24 3.24
N ILE A 4 5.61 -2.14 3.34
CA ILE A 4 5.32 -1.30 2.17
C ILE A 4 6.60 -0.59 1.74
N ASP A 5 7.05 -0.88 0.51
CA ASP A 5 8.13 -0.18 -0.16
C ASP A 5 7.58 1.07 -0.86
N PHE A 6 7.91 2.24 -0.31
CA PHE A 6 7.47 3.53 -0.82
C PHE A 6 8.26 4.01 -2.05
N SER A 7 9.32 3.30 -2.45
CA SER A 7 10.12 3.62 -3.63
C SER A 7 9.55 3.02 -4.92
N LEU A 8 8.57 2.11 -4.82
CA LEU A 8 7.93 1.47 -5.96
C LEU A 8 6.92 2.37 -6.66
N THR A 9 6.96 2.36 -7.99
CA THR A 9 6.07 3.10 -8.87
C THR A 9 5.88 2.40 -10.21
N THR A 10 5.13 3.02 -11.11
CA THR A 10 4.95 2.63 -12.52
C THR A 10 4.79 3.90 -13.35
N ASP A 11 4.93 3.83 -14.68
CA ASP A 11 4.56 4.96 -15.55
C ASP A 11 3.05 5.07 -15.72
N GLN A 12 2.32 3.97 -15.48
CA GLN A 12 0.88 3.91 -15.62
C GLN A 12 0.20 4.97 -14.75
N GLU A 13 -0.65 5.78 -15.38
CA GLU A 13 -1.45 6.76 -14.68
C GLU A 13 -2.68 6.09 -14.06
N ILE A 14 -2.95 6.40 -12.79
CA ILE A 14 -4.13 5.92 -12.08
C ILE A 14 -4.98 7.13 -11.75
N THR A 15 -6.07 7.29 -12.47
CA THR A 15 -7.00 8.40 -12.34
C THR A 15 -8.30 7.92 -11.69
N LYS A 16 -9.15 8.87 -11.30
CA LYS A 16 -10.45 8.54 -10.74
C LYS A 16 -11.36 7.96 -11.83
N GLU A 17 -11.19 8.42 -13.06
CA GLU A 17 -11.84 7.97 -14.27
C GLU A 17 -11.41 6.54 -14.60
N SER A 18 -10.10 6.25 -14.60
CA SER A 18 -9.62 4.88 -14.86
C SER A 18 -10.12 3.91 -13.80
N LEU A 19 -10.22 4.34 -12.53
CA LEU A 19 -10.89 3.56 -11.49
C LEU A 19 -12.38 3.38 -11.81
N ARG A 20 -13.10 4.44 -12.17
CA ARG A 20 -14.52 4.34 -12.55
C ARG A 20 -14.78 3.49 -13.78
N GLU A 21 -13.82 3.32 -14.68
CA GLU A 21 -13.95 2.49 -15.89
C GLU A 21 -13.56 1.04 -15.65
N THR A 22 -12.61 0.81 -14.73
CA THR A 22 -12.18 -0.53 -14.33
C THR A 22 -13.07 -1.15 -13.25
N VAL A 23 -13.70 -0.32 -12.41
CA VAL A 23 -14.63 -0.72 -11.34
C VAL A 23 -15.99 -1.28 -11.83
N PRO A 24 -16.58 -0.98 -13.02
CA PRO A 24 -17.93 -1.44 -13.38
C PRO A 24 -18.02 -2.70 -14.24
N ARG A 25 -16.93 -3.45 -14.51
CA ARG A 25 -17.03 -4.73 -15.22
C ARG A 25 -16.27 -5.80 -14.44
N SER A 26 -17.03 -6.60 -13.71
CA SER A 26 -16.73 -7.95 -13.19
C SER A 26 -15.77 -8.20 -12.01
N LEU A 27 -15.06 -7.23 -11.40
CA LEU A 27 -13.93 -7.59 -10.49
C LEU A 27 -13.86 -6.95 -9.10
N LEU A 28 -14.78 -6.05 -8.72
CA LEU A 28 -14.78 -5.45 -7.39
C LEU A 28 -16.18 -5.44 -6.80
N SER A 29 -16.27 -5.74 -5.51
CA SER A 29 -17.50 -5.59 -4.75
C SER A 29 -18.12 -4.21 -5.04
N PRO A 30 -19.47 -4.11 -5.16
CA PRO A 30 -20.19 -2.84 -5.35
C PRO A 30 -19.91 -1.77 -4.28
N ASP A 31 -19.08 -2.07 -3.29
CA ASP A 31 -18.83 -1.28 -2.10
C ASP A 31 -17.66 -0.28 -2.21
N LEU A 32 -16.87 -0.27 -3.30
CA LEU A 32 -15.79 0.72 -3.47
C LEU A 32 -16.34 2.12 -3.81
N LYS A 33 -16.61 2.90 -2.76
CA LYS A 33 -17.12 4.28 -2.89
C LYS A 33 -16.04 5.24 -3.39
N LEU A 34 -16.07 5.53 -4.69
CA LEU A 34 -15.17 6.51 -5.31
C LEU A 34 -15.56 7.97 -4.98
N GLY A 35 -16.76 8.20 -4.45
CA GLY A 35 -17.30 9.54 -4.15
C GLY A 35 -17.59 10.36 -5.41
N LYS A 36 -18.55 11.28 -5.32
CA LYS A 36 -18.86 12.20 -6.43
C LYS A 36 -17.84 13.36 -6.49
N ASP A 37 -17.41 13.85 -5.33
CA ASP A 37 -16.57 15.05 -5.21
C ASP A 37 -15.05 14.79 -5.27
N HIS A 38 -14.26 15.84 -5.44
CA HIS A 38 -12.79 15.81 -5.48
C HIS A 38 -12.11 15.52 -4.13
N ARG A 39 -12.88 15.41 -3.04
CA ARG A 39 -12.35 15.12 -1.70
C ARG A 39 -11.97 13.65 -1.53
N THR A 40 -12.73 12.76 -2.16
CA THR A 40 -12.55 11.31 -2.14
C THR A 40 -11.83 10.87 -3.42
N TRP A 41 -10.76 10.09 -3.25
CA TRP A 41 -9.82 9.71 -4.31
C TRP A 41 -9.13 10.91 -4.97
N ASN A 42 -8.61 11.83 -4.17
CA ASN A 42 -7.80 12.96 -4.63
C ASN A 42 -6.40 12.51 -5.10
N LYS A 43 -5.64 13.42 -5.75
CA LYS A 43 -4.29 13.13 -6.28
C LYS A 43 -3.34 12.47 -5.27
N LYS A 44 -3.38 12.85 -3.99
CA LYS A 44 -2.53 12.25 -2.94
C LYS A 44 -2.96 10.81 -2.62
N GLN A 45 -4.27 10.55 -2.59
CA GLN A 45 -4.83 9.21 -2.39
C GLN A 45 -4.56 8.31 -3.60
N LEU A 46 -4.70 8.80 -4.83
CA LEU A 46 -4.38 8.05 -6.05
C LEU A 46 -2.89 7.69 -6.12
N ARG A 47 -2.00 8.60 -5.70
CA ARG A 47 -0.57 8.30 -5.58
C ARG A 47 -0.29 7.23 -4.53
N ALA A 48 -1.00 7.26 -3.40
CA ALA A 48 -0.89 6.20 -2.39
C ALA A 48 -1.40 4.85 -2.90
N LEU A 49 -2.51 4.85 -3.66
CA LEU A 49 -3.03 3.66 -4.33
C LEU A 49 -2.01 3.06 -5.29
N LYS A 50 -1.37 3.88 -6.10
CA LYS A 50 -0.30 3.45 -7.00
C LYS A 50 0.80 2.68 -6.26
N VAL A 51 1.31 3.24 -5.17
CA VAL A 51 2.34 2.57 -4.35
C VAL A 51 1.83 1.24 -3.77
N VAL A 52 0.60 1.20 -3.24
CA VAL A 52 0.00 -0.03 -2.70
C VAL A 52 -0.10 -1.12 -3.78
N LEU A 53 -0.64 -0.78 -4.96
CA LEU A 53 -0.78 -1.75 -6.05
C LEU A 53 0.58 -2.21 -6.59
N CYS A 54 1.57 -1.32 -6.69
CA CYS A 54 2.94 -1.71 -7.07
C CYS A 54 3.55 -2.69 -6.06
N ASN A 55 3.35 -2.48 -4.76
CA ASN A 55 3.79 -3.42 -3.72
C ASN A 55 3.13 -4.79 -3.88
N ILE A 56 1.82 -4.80 -4.14
CA ILE A 56 1.03 -6.02 -4.33
C ILE A 56 1.52 -6.79 -5.57
N ILE A 57 1.73 -6.14 -6.71
CA ILE A 57 2.21 -6.83 -7.91
C ILE A 57 3.68 -7.26 -7.76
N ARG A 58 4.51 -6.49 -7.04
CA ARG A 58 5.92 -6.83 -6.83
C ARG A 58 6.12 -8.02 -5.89
N TYR A 59 5.34 -8.08 -4.80
CA TYR A 59 5.58 -9.03 -3.70
C TYR A 59 4.40 -9.96 -3.40
N GLY A 60 3.24 -9.73 -3.99
CA GLY A 60 1.95 -10.31 -3.56
C GLY A 60 1.31 -11.33 -4.50
N GLU A 61 1.96 -11.68 -5.62
CA GLU A 61 1.39 -12.58 -6.64
C GLU A 61 1.24 -14.03 -6.15
N ASN A 62 2.02 -14.43 -5.14
CA ASN A 62 1.77 -15.67 -4.41
C ASN A 62 0.59 -15.43 -3.45
N ARG A 63 -0.60 -15.91 -3.85
CA ARG A 63 -1.86 -15.79 -3.10
C ARG A 63 -1.61 -16.10 -1.62
N SER A 64 -2.01 -15.18 -0.72
CA SER A 64 -1.74 -15.12 0.73
C SER A 64 -0.57 -14.25 1.21
N CYS A 65 -0.06 -13.33 0.39
CA CYS A 65 0.91 -12.35 0.89
C CYS A 65 0.25 -11.34 1.85
N THR A 66 0.74 -11.31 3.09
CA THR A 66 0.34 -10.33 4.11
C THR A 66 1.41 -9.24 4.27
N PHE A 67 0.98 -7.99 4.13
CA PHE A 67 1.80 -6.81 4.31
C PHE A 67 1.61 -6.23 5.69
N LEU A 68 2.72 -5.80 6.31
CA LEU A 68 2.70 -5.11 7.59
C LEU A 68 2.94 -3.61 7.40
N TYR A 69 2.21 -2.78 8.14
CA TYR A 69 2.41 -1.34 8.16
C TYR A 69 2.11 -0.71 9.51
N SER A 70 2.88 0.31 9.84
CA SER A 70 2.67 1.13 11.03
C SER A 70 1.54 2.15 10.79
N ARG A 71 0.70 2.34 11.81
CA ARG A 71 -0.26 3.45 11.85
C ARG A 71 0.23 4.70 12.58
N LYS A 72 1.50 4.68 13.02
CA LYS A 72 2.13 5.83 13.67
C LYS A 72 2.25 6.97 12.66
N LYS A 73 1.82 8.17 13.06
CA LYS A 73 1.80 9.36 12.20
C LYS A 73 3.19 10.02 12.17
N GLU A 74 4.17 9.32 11.63
CA GLU A 74 5.54 9.81 11.52
C GLU A 74 5.85 10.26 10.09
N SER A 75 6.77 11.22 10.00
CA SER A 75 7.34 11.63 8.72
C SER A 75 8.32 10.56 8.26
N ILE A 76 8.11 10.01 7.07
CA ILE A 76 9.06 9.09 6.45
C ILE A 76 10.06 9.94 5.65
N PRO A 77 11.38 9.77 5.85
CA PRO A 77 12.39 10.49 5.10
C PRO A 77 12.18 10.38 3.59
N LYS A 78 12.44 11.46 2.83
CA LYS A 78 12.28 11.49 1.36
C LYS A 78 13.12 10.43 0.65
N SER A 79 14.24 10.00 1.23
CA SER A 79 15.06 8.91 0.70
C SER A 79 14.30 7.58 0.62
N ILE A 80 13.40 7.32 1.57
CA ILE A 80 12.57 6.11 1.63
C ILE A 80 11.21 6.36 0.97
N ASN A 81 10.67 7.57 1.08
CA ASN A 81 9.37 7.97 0.54
C ASN A 81 9.51 9.07 -0.53
N PRO A 82 10.09 8.76 -1.71
CA PRO A 82 10.37 9.75 -2.75
C PRO A 82 9.08 10.39 -3.30
N PHE A 83 7.96 9.67 -3.25
CA PHE A 83 6.66 10.15 -3.70
C PHE A 83 5.89 10.98 -2.67
N SER A 84 6.46 11.19 -1.48
CA SER A 84 5.86 11.95 -0.37
C SER A 84 4.45 11.45 -0.01
N ILE A 85 4.27 10.13 0.03
CA ILE A 85 3.02 9.49 0.43
C ILE A 85 2.75 9.80 1.90
N GLY A 86 1.67 10.53 2.16
CA GLY A 86 1.23 10.83 3.51
C GLY A 86 0.50 9.64 4.14
N TYR A 87 0.69 9.45 5.45
CA TYR A 87 0.02 8.39 6.22
C TYR A 87 -1.51 8.43 6.09
N ARG A 88 -2.11 9.63 6.04
CA ARG A 88 -3.58 9.78 5.87
C ARG A 88 -4.05 9.21 4.54
N SER A 89 -3.31 9.47 3.46
CA SER A 89 -3.62 8.96 2.12
C SER A 89 -3.43 7.45 2.06
N LEU A 90 -2.36 6.93 2.65
CA LEU A 90 -2.09 5.50 2.71
C LEU A 90 -3.18 4.74 3.47
N PHE A 91 -3.52 5.18 4.69
CA PHE A 91 -4.55 4.53 5.50
C PHE A 91 -5.91 4.62 4.83
N PHE A 92 -6.26 5.78 4.26
CA PHE A 92 -7.50 5.94 3.51
C PHE A 92 -7.63 4.90 2.40
N VAL A 93 -6.58 4.70 1.60
CA VAL A 93 -6.61 3.72 0.50
C VAL A 93 -6.76 2.30 1.02
N ILE A 94 -5.92 1.89 1.97
CA ILE A 94 -5.97 0.53 2.52
C ILE A 94 -7.32 0.27 3.18
N ASP A 95 -7.82 1.21 4.00
CA ASP A 95 -9.13 1.10 4.66
C ASP A 95 -10.27 1.05 3.64
N SER A 96 -10.22 1.86 2.58
CA SER A 96 -11.24 1.85 1.53
C SER A 96 -11.26 0.53 0.76
N LEU A 97 -10.08 -0.02 0.45
CA LEU A 97 -9.98 -1.31 -0.24
C LEU A 97 -10.42 -2.48 0.66
N ILE A 98 -10.13 -2.44 1.97
CA ILE A 98 -10.62 -3.43 2.94
C ILE A 98 -12.14 -3.33 3.11
N GLN A 99 -12.67 -2.11 3.26
CA GLN A 99 -14.11 -1.88 3.38
C GLN A 99 -14.86 -2.37 2.14
N ALA A 100 -14.27 -2.19 0.96
CA ALA A 100 -14.78 -2.70 -0.30
C ALA A 100 -14.46 -4.19 -0.54
N ARG A 101 -13.91 -4.92 0.44
CA ARG A 101 -13.54 -6.34 0.36
C ARG A 101 -12.52 -6.69 -0.73
N VAL A 102 -11.94 -5.69 -1.39
CA VAL A 102 -10.87 -5.82 -2.39
C VAL A 102 -9.58 -6.27 -1.72
N LEU A 103 -9.33 -5.80 -0.50
CA LEU A 103 -8.30 -6.33 0.39
C LEU A 103 -8.97 -7.04 1.57
N SER A 104 -8.28 -8.01 2.15
CA SER A 104 -8.55 -8.43 3.54
C SER A 104 -7.55 -7.75 4.46
N GLY A 105 -7.87 -7.54 5.72
CA GLY A 105 -6.90 -6.96 6.65
C GLY A 105 -7.45 -6.72 8.04
N LYS A 106 -6.51 -6.57 8.98
CA LYS A 106 -6.80 -6.33 10.38
C LYS A 106 -6.10 -5.06 10.83
N LYS A 107 -6.90 -4.12 11.34
CA LYS A 107 -6.38 -2.91 11.96
C LYS A 107 -5.85 -3.26 13.35
N ALA A 108 -4.63 -2.83 13.63
CA ALA A 108 -4.05 -2.95 14.96
C ALA A 108 -4.89 -2.19 16.00
N LYS A 109 -4.97 -2.75 17.22
CA LYS A 109 -5.63 -2.07 18.33
C LYS A 109 -4.91 -0.75 18.66
N PRO A 110 -5.64 0.30 19.10
CA PRO A 110 -5.02 1.53 19.60
C PRO A 110 -4.05 1.22 20.74
N ARG A 111 -2.95 1.98 20.86
CA ARG A 111 -2.03 1.83 21.99
C ARG A 111 -2.76 2.26 23.27
N THR A 112 -2.74 1.40 24.29
CA THR A 112 -3.08 1.77 25.66
C THR A 112 -1.83 2.35 26.35
N LYS A 113 -2.00 3.16 27.41
CA LYS A 113 -0.86 3.57 28.27
C LYS A 113 -0.26 2.29 28.91
N GLY A 114 1.07 2.17 28.91
CA GLY A 114 1.81 0.98 29.34
C GLY A 114 2.68 0.39 28.22
N ASP A 115 3.73 -0.34 28.57
CA ASP A 115 4.67 -0.94 27.62
C ASP A 115 3.99 -2.07 26.83
N ASN A 116 3.32 -1.69 25.74
CA ASN A 116 2.58 -2.59 24.89
C ASN A 116 3.27 -2.57 23.51
N PRO A 117 3.94 -3.66 23.11
CA PRO A 117 4.64 -3.74 21.84
C PRO A 117 3.62 -3.51 20.72
N ALA A 118 3.88 -2.48 19.92
CA ALA A 118 2.91 -1.98 18.94
C ALA A 118 2.56 -3.07 17.92
N LEU A 119 1.28 -3.46 17.90
CA LEU A 119 0.73 -4.31 16.86
C LEU A 119 0.76 -3.53 15.54
N LEU A 120 1.45 -4.07 14.53
CA LEU A 120 1.38 -3.54 13.16
C LEU A 120 -0.01 -3.84 12.59
N SER A 121 -0.53 -2.93 11.77
CA SER A 121 -1.72 -3.25 10.98
C SER A 121 -1.31 -4.12 9.80
N GLU A 122 -2.23 -4.95 9.35
CA GLU A 122 -1.97 -5.87 8.24
C GLU A 122 -3.05 -5.79 7.18
N PHE A 123 -2.64 -6.04 5.94
CA PHE A 123 -3.57 -6.37 4.86
C PHE A 123 -3.05 -7.57 4.07
N THR A 124 -3.96 -8.41 3.63
CA THR A 124 -3.69 -9.61 2.83
C THR A 124 -4.20 -9.41 1.42
N VAL A 125 -3.36 -9.80 0.47
CA VAL A 125 -3.68 -9.75 -0.96
C VAL A 125 -4.76 -10.76 -1.29
N THR A 126 -5.83 -10.30 -1.93
CA THR A 126 -6.92 -11.13 -2.46
C THR A 126 -6.77 -11.27 -3.98
N PRO A 127 -7.46 -12.24 -4.62
CA PRO A 127 -7.55 -12.28 -6.08
C PRO A 127 -8.14 -11.00 -6.70
N GLN A 128 -9.05 -10.31 -6.01
CA GLN A 128 -9.73 -9.11 -6.51
C GLN A 128 -8.78 -7.93 -6.67
N VAL A 129 -7.85 -7.72 -5.73
CA VAL A 129 -6.87 -6.63 -5.86
C VAL A 129 -5.84 -6.90 -6.96
N LEU A 130 -5.49 -8.17 -7.21
CA LEU A 130 -4.62 -8.56 -8.32
C LEU A 130 -5.32 -8.30 -9.66
N GLN A 131 -6.58 -8.71 -9.77
CA GLN A 131 -7.44 -8.44 -10.90
C GLN A 131 -7.57 -6.93 -11.17
N LEU A 132 -7.85 -6.12 -10.15
CA LEU A 132 -7.88 -4.66 -10.26
C LEU A 132 -6.56 -4.09 -10.79
N ALA A 133 -5.44 -4.52 -10.21
CA ALA A 133 -4.14 -4.03 -10.64
C ALA A 133 -3.88 -4.39 -12.12
N HIS A 134 -4.19 -5.61 -12.55
CA HIS A 134 -4.04 -6.01 -13.95
C HIS A 134 -4.98 -5.25 -14.89
N SER A 135 -6.24 -5.01 -14.50
CA SER A 135 -7.19 -4.19 -15.27
C SER A 135 -6.75 -2.74 -15.41
N LEU A 136 -6.00 -2.23 -14.43
CA LEU A 136 -5.34 -0.92 -14.51
C LEU A 136 -4.05 -0.92 -15.34
N GLY A 137 -3.68 -2.05 -15.95
CA GLY A 137 -2.47 -2.19 -16.77
C GLY A 137 -1.18 -2.47 -15.98
N LEU A 138 -1.27 -2.77 -14.68
CA LEU A 138 -0.10 -3.09 -13.87
C LEU A 138 0.35 -4.54 -14.09
N SER A 139 1.66 -4.69 -14.24
CA SER A 139 2.36 -5.98 -14.30
C SER A 139 3.73 -5.87 -13.62
N ARG A 140 4.38 -7.00 -13.32
CA ARG A 140 5.75 -7.00 -12.77
C ARG A 140 6.74 -6.20 -13.61
N LYS A 141 6.57 -6.21 -14.94
CA LYS A 141 7.42 -5.47 -15.90
C LYS A 141 7.19 -3.96 -15.84
N SER A 142 5.98 -3.53 -15.49
CA SER A 142 5.63 -2.11 -15.38
C SER A 142 6.15 -1.45 -14.10
N ILE A 143 6.52 -2.23 -13.08
CA ILE A 143 6.98 -1.70 -11.79
C ILE A 143 8.44 -1.28 -11.89
N LYS A 144 8.70 -0.06 -11.42
CA LYS A 144 10.02 0.52 -11.28
C LYS A 144 10.27 0.93 -9.84
N SER A 145 11.53 0.92 -9.40
CA SER A 145 11.94 1.52 -8.14
C SER A 145 12.69 2.81 -8.42
N GLN A 146 12.32 3.90 -7.75
CA GLN A 146 12.99 5.20 -7.90
C GLN A 146 14.28 5.29 -7.08
N SER A 147 14.48 4.40 -6.09
CA SER A 147 15.71 4.40 -5.29
C SER A 147 16.57 3.18 -5.65
N LYS A 148 17.82 3.41 -6.09
CA LYS A 148 18.83 2.35 -6.21
C LYS A 148 19.38 1.91 -4.84
N GLN A 149 19.23 2.73 -3.81
CA GLN A 149 19.73 2.48 -2.46
C GLN A 149 18.63 1.91 -1.57
N HIS A 150 18.43 0.59 -1.68
CA HIS A 150 17.68 -0.15 -0.68
C HIS A 150 18.62 -0.36 0.51
N VAL A 151 18.73 0.62 1.42
CA VAL A 151 19.19 0.27 2.77
C VAL A 151 18.05 -0.55 3.36
N ARG A 152 18.12 -1.87 3.19
CA ARG A 152 17.30 -2.78 4.00
C ARG A 152 17.70 -2.50 5.44
N LEU A 153 16.75 -2.09 6.27
CA LEU A 153 16.87 -1.94 7.73
C LEU A 153 17.12 -3.31 8.41
N ARG A 154 18.13 -4.05 7.95
CA ARG A 154 18.49 -5.39 8.43
C ARG A 154 20.01 -5.64 8.49
N GLU A 155 20.86 -4.63 8.30
CA GLU A 155 22.33 -4.78 8.34
C GLU A 155 23.05 -3.79 9.28
N LEU A 156 22.39 -3.30 10.34
CA LEU A 156 23.08 -2.56 11.41
C LEU A 156 22.85 -3.15 12.81
N ILE A 157 22.51 -4.44 12.89
CA ILE A 157 22.56 -5.21 14.15
C ILE A 157 23.40 -6.46 13.93
N THR A 158 24.63 -6.29 13.44
CA THR A 158 25.67 -7.31 13.57
C THR A 158 27.03 -6.64 13.68
N LYS A 159 27.37 -6.21 14.91
CA LYS A 159 28.71 -6.14 15.53
C LYS A 159 28.70 -5.12 16.67
N ARG A 160 28.10 -5.52 17.79
CA ARG A 160 28.65 -5.24 19.13
C ARG A 160 28.40 -6.47 19.99
N VAL A 161 29.20 -7.49 19.72
CA VAL A 161 29.73 -8.38 20.75
C VAL A 161 31.24 -8.36 20.51
N MET A 162 31.99 -8.28 21.61
CA MET A 162 33.45 -8.12 21.75
C MET A 162 33.84 -6.63 21.80
N ASP A 163 34.20 -6.03 22.93
CA ASP A 163 34.78 -6.57 24.19
C ASP A 163 34.05 -6.08 25.46
#